data_AF-A0A3R9PHH5-F1
#
_entry.id   AF-A0A3R9PHH5-F1
#
_cell.length_a   1.000
_cell.length_b   1.000
_cell.length_c   1.000
_cell.angle_alpha   90.00
_cell.angle_beta   90.00
_cell.angle_gamma   90.00
#
_symmetry.space_group_name_H-M   'P 1'
#
loop_
_entity.id
_entity.type
_entity.pdbx_description
1 polymer ?
#
loop_
_entity_poly.entity_id
_entity_poly.type
_entity_poly.pdbx_seq_one_letter_code
_entity_poly.pdbx_strand_id
1 'polypeptide(L)'
;MTTKKEFLRLLEEDNEFRLAVAGFLGYGEILKSLEKHDRKFVMILKRLREHDKKFTEVLTRLEEHDRKFTEVLTRLEEHDKKFSEILNEIKQLREDFKRLSMRVEVTIESMGRRWGEDLERMVLEIFKEALEKGE
;
A
#
# COMPACT_ATOMS: atom_id res chain seq x y z
N MET A 1 76.18 -13.24 -33.84
CA MET A 1 75.04 -14.19 -33.83
C MET A 1 75.12 -15.22 -32.70
N THR A 2 76.28 -15.42 -32.06
CA THR A 2 76.53 -16.47 -31.06
C THR A 2 76.01 -16.16 -29.65
N THR A 3 76.17 -14.93 -29.14
CA THR A 3 75.86 -14.60 -27.74
C THR A 3 74.38 -14.72 -27.36
N LYS A 4 73.47 -14.30 -28.27
CA LYS A 4 72.01 -14.44 -28.05
C LYS A 4 71.58 -15.91 -28.05
N LYS A 5 72.19 -16.74 -28.91
CA LYS A 5 71.90 -18.18 -28.98
C LYS A 5 72.40 -18.89 -27.72
N GLU A 6 73.59 -18.54 -27.24
CA GLU A 6 74.15 -19.06 -25.99
C GLU A 6 73.27 -18.71 -24.78
N PHE A 7 72.82 -17.45 -24.69
CA PHE A 7 71.92 -16.99 -23.62
C PHE A 7 70.58 -17.73 -23.60
N LEU A 8 69.97 -17.96 -24.77
CA LEU A 8 68.72 -18.71 -24.87
C LEU A 8 68.92 -20.20 -24.54
N ARG A 9 70.03 -20.82 -24.97
CA ARG A 9 70.37 -22.19 -24.61
C ARG A 9 70.50 -22.35 -23.10
N LEU A 10 71.22 -21.45 -22.42
CA LEU A 10 71.35 -21.47 -20.95
C LEU A 10 70.00 -21.27 -20.26
N LEU A 11 69.12 -20.43 -20.78
CA LEU A 11 67.76 -20.32 -20.25
C LEU A 11 66.93 -21.60 -20.43
N GLU A 12 67.20 -22.43 -21.43
CA GLU A 12 66.48 -23.69 -21.68
C GLU A 12 67.07 -24.90 -20.93
N GLU A 13 68.40 -24.98 -20.81
CA GLU A 13 69.09 -26.14 -20.27
C GLU A 13 69.47 -25.98 -18.79
N ASP A 14 69.77 -24.76 -18.34
CA ASP A 14 70.24 -24.48 -16.97
C ASP A 14 69.12 -23.89 -16.10
N ASN A 15 68.69 -24.68 -15.11
CA ASN A 15 67.64 -24.28 -14.19
C ASN A 15 68.07 -23.20 -13.19
N GLU A 16 69.32 -23.23 -12.71
CA GLU A 16 69.83 -22.21 -11.78
C GLU A 16 69.97 -20.86 -12.49
N PHE A 17 70.51 -20.86 -13.71
CA PHE A 17 70.61 -19.65 -14.53
C PHE A 17 69.23 -19.04 -14.82
N ARG A 18 68.24 -19.89 -15.19
CA ARG A 18 66.85 -19.45 -15.42
C ARG A 18 66.23 -18.82 -14.16
N LEU A 19 66.41 -19.44 -13.00
CA LEU A 19 65.88 -18.92 -11.73
C LEU A 19 66.55 -17.62 -11.32
N ALA A 20 67.87 -17.48 -11.52
CA ALA A 20 68.59 -16.24 -11.28
C ALA A 20 68.07 -15.10 -12.18
N VAL A 21 67.91 -15.36 -13.48
CA VAL A 21 67.33 -14.39 -14.42
C VAL A 21 65.88 -14.03 -14.03
N ALA A 22 65.04 -15.01 -13.67
CA ALA A 22 63.68 -14.75 -13.17
C ALA A 22 63.66 -13.88 -11.90
N GLY A 23 64.63 -14.09 -11.00
CA GLY A 23 64.86 -13.24 -9.83
C GLY A 23 65.24 -11.81 -10.20
N PHE A 24 66.20 -11.62 -11.11
CA PHE A 24 66.61 -10.29 -11.59
C PHE A 24 65.49 -9.55 -12.35
N LEU A 25 64.65 -10.30 -13.07
CA LEU A 25 63.48 -9.76 -13.77
C LEU A 25 62.30 -9.45 -12.82
N GLY A 26 62.42 -9.77 -11.52
CA GLY A 26 61.42 -9.44 -10.52
C GLY A 26 60.16 -10.32 -10.53
N TYR A 27 60.23 -11.53 -11.10
CA TYR A 27 59.07 -12.43 -11.16
C TYR A 27 58.59 -12.87 -9.78
N GLY A 28 59.48 -12.92 -8.78
CA GLY A 28 59.10 -13.23 -7.40
C GLY A 28 58.20 -12.16 -6.77
N GLU A 29 58.49 -10.89 -7.01
CA GLU A 29 57.70 -9.75 -6.55
C GLU A 29 56.34 -9.70 -7.23
N ILE A 30 56.30 -9.98 -8.53
CA ILE A 30 55.05 -10.06 -9.31
C ILE A 30 54.16 -11.17 -8.76
N LEU A 31 54.70 -12.38 -8.54
CA LEU A 31 53.95 -13.50 -7.97
C LEU A 31 53.39 -13.18 -6.57
N LYS A 32 54.20 -12.59 -5.68
CA LYS A 32 53.74 -12.13 -4.36
C LYS A 32 52.61 -11.09 -4.45
N SER A 33 52.67 -10.20 -5.44
CA SER A 33 51.61 -9.21 -5.68
C SER A 33 50.32 -9.87 -6.17
N LEU A 34 50.44 -10.84 -7.10
CA LEU A 34 49.31 -11.64 -7.60
C LEU A 34 48.64 -12.42 -6.47
N GLU A 35 49.40 -13.09 -5.60
CA GLU A 35 48.83 -13.79 -4.44
C GLU A 35 48.04 -12.85 -3.50
N LYS A 36 48.54 -11.62 -3.29
CA LYS A 36 47.81 -10.60 -2.51
C LYS A 36 46.52 -10.19 -3.19
N HIS A 37 46.52 -10.06 -4.52
CA HIS A 37 45.33 -9.75 -5.29
C HIS A 37 44.32 -10.90 -5.27
N ASP A 38 44.75 -12.15 -5.41
CA ASP A 38 43.89 -13.33 -5.33
C ASP A 38 43.18 -13.38 -3.97
N ARG A 39 43.90 -13.11 -2.87
CA ARG A 39 43.28 -13.02 -1.54
C ARG A 39 42.22 -11.92 -1.47
N LYS A 40 42.49 -10.74 -2.03
CA LYS A 40 41.49 -9.65 -2.11
C LYS A 40 40.27 -10.04 -2.95
N PHE A 41 40.48 -10.70 -4.09
CA PHE A 41 39.39 -11.20 -4.93
C PHE A 41 38.50 -12.19 -4.18
N VAL A 42 39.10 -13.14 -3.45
CA VAL A 42 38.34 -14.09 -2.61
C VAL A 42 37.50 -13.35 -1.56
N MET A 43 38.05 -12.32 -0.92
CA MET A 43 37.29 -11.49 0.05
C MET A 43 36.14 -10.73 -0.61
N ILE A 44 36.36 -10.14 -1.80
CA ILE A 44 35.31 -9.45 -2.57
C ILE A 44 34.20 -10.42 -2.94
N LEU A 45 34.53 -11.60 -3.46
CA LEU A 45 33.55 -12.64 -3.82
C LEU A 45 32.76 -13.15 -2.61
N LYS A 46 33.37 -13.19 -1.42
CA LYS A 46 32.64 -13.51 -0.19
C LYS A 46 31.63 -12.42 0.15
N ARG A 47 32.04 -11.15 0.10
CA ARG A 47 31.16 -10.01 0.39
C ARG A 47 30.02 -9.87 -0.60
N LEU A 48 30.27 -10.13 -1.89
CA LEU A 48 29.22 -10.17 -2.91
C LEU A 48 28.17 -11.24 -2.60
N ARG A 49 28.60 -12.46 -2.26
CA ARG A 49 27.69 -13.53 -1.85
C ARG A 49 26.87 -13.17 -0.61
N GLU A 50 27.43 -12.42 0.34
CA GLU A 50 26.69 -11.92 1.50
C GLU A 50 25.66 -10.85 1.11
N HIS A 51 26.00 -9.97 0.17
CA HIS A 51 25.07 -8.98 -0.36
C HIS A 51 23.93 -9.65 -1.15
N ASP A 52 24.21 -10.65 -1.99
CA ASP A 52 23.19 -11.39 -2.74
C ASP A 52 22.13 -12.02 -1.84
N LYS A 53 22.57 -12.58 -0.69
CA LYS A 53 21.65 -13.11 0.33
C LYS A 53 20.77 -12.01 0.92
N LYS A 54 21.34 -10.85 1.27
CA LYS A 54 20.58 -9.70 1.79
C LYS A 54 19.60 -9.15 0.75
N PHE A 55 19.99 -9.08 -0.52
CA PHE A 55 19.10 -8.69 -1.60
C PHE A 55 17.94 -9.67 -1.75
N THR A 56 18.20 -10.97 -1.68
CA THR A 56 17.16 -12.00 -1.71
C THR A 56 16.19 -11.81 -0.54
N GLU A 57 16.69 -11.57 0.67
CA GLU A 57 15.84 -11.29 1.85
C GLU A 57 14.97 -10.04 1.65
N VAL A 58 15.55 -8.95 1.13
CA VAL A 58 14.79 -7.72 0.82
C VAL A 58 13.69 -7.99 -0.20
N LEU A 59 13.98 -8.75 -1.27
CA LEU A 59 12.98 -9.09 -2.28
C LEU A 59 11.84 -9.91 -1.68
N THR A 60 12.14 -10.90 -0.85
CA THR A 60 11.09 -11.69 -0.18
C THR A 60 10.18 -10.84 0.71
N ARG A 61 10.75 -9.86 1.44
CA ARG A 61 9.97 -8.93 2.26
C ARG A 61 9.10 -7.98 1.43
N LEU A 62 9.59 -7.57 0.26
CA LEU A 62 8.80 -6.75 -0.68
C LEU A 62 7.61 -7.56 -1.22
N GLU A 63 7.81 -8.82 -1.62
CA GLU A 63 6.71 -9.68 -2.06
C GLU A 63 5.64 -9.90 -0.96
N GLU A 64 6.06 -10.04 0.30
CA GLU A 64 5.12 -10.10 1.43
C GLU A 64 4.34 -8.78 1.61
N HIS A 65 5.01 -7.64 1.46
CA HIS A 65 4.36 -6.34 1.52
C HIS A 65 3.34 -6.17 0.38
N ASP A 66 3.67 -6.55 -0.85
CA ASP A 66 2.77 -6.47 -1.99
C ASP A 66 1.50 -7.31 -1.80
N ARG A 67 1.63 -8.49 -1.20
CA ARG A 67 0.46 -9.33 -0.82
C ARG A 67 -0.42 -8.63 0.21
N LYS A 68 0.17 -8.04 1.26
CA LYS A 68 -0.58 -7.29 2.28
C LYS A 68 -1.25 -6.06 1.69
N PHE A 69 -0.58 -5.33 0.79
CA PHE A 69 -1.18 -4.20 0.09
C PHE A 69 -2.39 -4.62 -0.73
N THR A 70 -2.28 -5.75 -1.44
CA THR A 70 -3.40 -6.31 -2.22
C THR A 70 -4.59 -6.65 -1.30
N GLU A 71 -4.34 -7.29 -0.16
CA GLU A 71 -5.41 -7.60 0.81
C GLU A 71 -6.08 -6.32 1.35
N VAL A 72 -5.31 -5.27 1.66
CA VAL A 72 -5.85 -3.98 2.11
C VAL A 72 -6.72 -3.36 1.03
N LEU A 73 -6.30 -3.37 -0.23
CA LEU A 73 -7.08 -2.84 -1.34
C LEU A 73 -8.41 -3.59 -1.50
N THR A 74 -8.40 -4.93 -1.44
CA THR A 74 -9.63 -5.73 -1.50
C THR A 74 -10.60 -5.38 -0.37
N ARG A 75 -10.11 -5.22 0.87
CA ARG A 75 -10.96 -4.80 2.00
C ARG A 75 -11.53 -3.40 1.83
N LEU A 76 -10.77 -2.47 1.24
CA LEU A 76 -11.28 -1.13 0.93
C LEU A 76 -12.39 -1.18 -0.11
N GLU A 77 -12.24 -1.98 -1.18
CA GLU A 77 -13.31 -2.17 -2.17
C GLU A 77 -14.59 -2.75 -1.55
N GLU A 78 -14.46 -3.68 -0.60
CA GLU A 78 -15.61 -4.21 0.15
C GLU A 78 -16.28 -3.13 1.02
N HIS A 79 -15.48 -2.29 1.67
CA HIS A 79 -15.99 -1.17 2.47
C HIS A 79 -16.72 -0.16 1.59
N ASP A 80 -16.19 0.18 0.41
CA ASP A 80 -16.82 1.11 -0.54
C ASP A 80 -18.20 0.60 -1.01
N LYS A 81 -18.33 -0.71 -1.24
CA LYS A 81 -19.62 -1.33 -1.53
C LYS A 81 -20.61 -1.19 -0.37
N LYS A 82 -20.19 -1.53 0.85
CA LYS A 82 -21.03 -1.38 2.05
C LYS A 82 -21.45 0.07 2.30
N PHE A 83 -20.54 1.03 2.12
CA PHE A 83 -20.88 2.45 2.22
C PHE A 83 -21.90 2.87 1.16
N SER A 84 -21.76 2.37 -0.08
CA SER A 84 -22.73 2.65 -1.15
C SER A 84 -24.12 2.09 -0.82
N GLU A 85 -24.20 0.90 -0.24
CA GLU A 85 -25.45 0.30 0.24
C GLU A 85 -26.09 1.13 1.35
N ILE A 86 -25.32 1.51 2.37
CA ILE A 86 -25.80 2.37 3.48
C ILE A 86 -26.31 3.71 2.96
N LEU A 87 -25.61 4.33 2.00
CA LEU A 87 -26.05 5.59 1.40
C LEU A 87 -27.39 5.45 0.67
N ASN A 88 -27.61 4.33 -0.01
CA ASN A 88 -28.88 4.02 -0.66
C ASN A 88 -30.00 3.83 0.36
N GLU A 89 -29.76 3.10 1.45
CA GLU A 89 -30.73 2.93 2.54
C GLU A 89 -31.11 4.28 3.18
N ILE A 90 -30.12 5.13 3.47
CA ILE A 90 -30.35 6.48 4.01
C ILE A 90 -31.20 7.32 3.05
N LYS A 91 -30.95 7.21 1.74
CA LYS A 91 -31.73 7.91 0.73
C LYS A 91 -33.19 7.44 0.73
N GLN A 92 -33.42 6.13 0.77
CA GLN A 92 -34.77 5.55 0.86
C GLN A 92 -35.48 6.00 2.14
N LEU A 93 -34.81 5.93 3.29
CA LEU A 93 -35.37 6.38 4.56
C LEU A 93 -35.75 7.87 4.54
N ARG A 94 -34.94 8.72 3.89
CA ARG A 94 -35.24 10.14 3.71
C ARG A 94 -36.49 10.35 2.84
N GLU A 95 -36.66 9.57 1.78
CA GLU A 95 -37.85 9.62 0.93
C GLU A 95 -39.11 9.16 1.69
N ASP A 96 -39.01 8.07 2.45
CA ASP A 96 -40.09 7.56 3.30
C ASP A 96 -40.49 8.57 4.38
N PHE A 97 -39.51 9.17 5.05
CA PHE A 97 -39.76 10.23 6.03
C PHE A 97 -40.48 11.42 5.39
N LYS A 98 -40.06 11.86 4.20
CA LYS A 98 -40.72 12.95 3.47
C LYS A 98 -42.17 12.61 3.14
N ARG A 99 -42.45 11.38 2.70
CA ARG A 99 -43.82 10.89 2.44
C ARG A 99 -44.67 10.87 3.71
N LEU A 100 -44.09 10.41 4.82
CA LEU A 100 -44.78 10.38 6.12
C LEU A 100 -45.13 11.79 6.58
N SER A 101 -44.17 12.73 6.53
CA SER A 101 -44.39 14.11 6.93
C SER A 101 -45.53 14.77 6.14
N MET A 102 -45.59 14.58 4.82
CA MET A 102 -46.70 15.07 3.99
C MET A 102 -48.06 14.50 4.43
N ARG A 103 -48.11 13.20 4.75
CA ARG A 103 -49.36 12.56 5.21
C ARG A 103 -49.81 13.11 6.56
N VAL A 104 -48.87 13.30 7.48
CA VAL A 104 -49.13 13.88 8.80
C VAL A 104 -49.65 15.30 8.66
N GLU A 105 -49.01 16.13 7.84
CA GLU A 105 -49.43 17.50 7.56
C GLU A 105 -50.87 17.57 7.06
N VAL A 106 -51.21 16.82 5.99
CA VAL A 106 -52.58 16.77 5.45
C VAL A 106 -53.60 16.29 6.48
N THR A 107 -53.23 15.30 7.30
CA THR A 107 -54.12 14.75 8.34
C THR A 107 -54.39 15.79 9.42
N ILE A 108 -53.35 16.48 9.89
CA ILE A 108 -53.46 17.54 10.90
C ILE A 108 -54.27 18.72 10.35
N GLU A 109 -54.04 19.14 9.11
CA GLU A 109 -54.82 20.22 8.48
C GLU A 109 -56.31 19.86 8.37
N SER A 110 -56.63 18.61 8.00
CA SER A 110 -58.01 18.14 7.94
C SER A 110 -58.66 18.10 9.33
N MET A 111 -57.94 17.62 10.35
CA MET A 111 -58.44 17.61 11.73
C MET A 111 -58.62 19.02 12.29
N GLY A 112 -57.67 19.92 12.04
CA GLY A 112 -57.72 21.32 12.46
C GLY A 112 -58.94 22.05 11.90
N ARG A 113 -59.26 21.84 10.61
CA ARG A 113 -60.50 22.36 10.01
C ARG A 113 -61.76 21.83 10.70
N ARG A 114 -61.85 20.50 10.87
CA ARG A 114 -63.01 19.87 11.51
C ARG A 114 -63.22 20.35 12.95
N TRP A 115 -62.16 20.37 13.74
CA TRP A 115 -62.23 20.89 15.11
C TRP A 115 -62.60 22.37 15.15
N GLY A 116 -62.13 23.17 14.19
CA GLY A 116 -62.53 24.57 14.05
C GLY A 116 -64.05 24.71 13.83
N GLU A 117 -64.61 23.96 12.88
CA GLU A 117 -66.06 23.94 12.59
C GLU A 117 -66.88 23.43 13.78
N ASP A 118 -66.42 22.34 14.43
CA ASP A 118 -67.09 21.76 15.60
C ASP A 118 -67.12 22.76 16.78
N LEU A 119 -66.01 23.47 17.02
CA LEU A 119 -65.92 24.49 18.06
C LEU A 119 -66.79 25.71 17.75
N GLU A 120 -66.79 26.20 16.51
CA GLU A 120 -67.66 27.31 16.09
C GLU A 120 -69.14 26.96 16.30
N ARG A 121 -69.55 25.76 15.88
CA ARG A 121 -70.92 25.27 16.08
C ARG A 121 -71.31 25.23 17.56
N MET A 122 -70.46 24.65 18.41
CA MET A 122 -70.70 24.57 19.84
C MET A 122 -70.86 25.96 20.48
N VAL A 123 -69.98 26.91 20.12
CA VAL A 123 -70.07 28.29 20.62
C VAL A 123 -71.37 28.95 20.18
N LEU A 124 -71.78 28.78 18.91
CA LEU A 124 -73.03 29.31 18.40
C LEU A 124 -74.26 28.71 19.11
N GLU A 125 -74.26 27.41 19.40
CA GLU A 125 -75.33 26.74 20.15
C GLU A 125 -75.46 27.31 21.57
N ILE A 126 -74.33 27.47 22.28
CA ILE A 126 -74.32 28.09 23.62
C ILE A 126 -74.90 29.51 23.58
N PHE A 127 -74.51 30.32 22.59
CA PHE A 127 -75.05 31.68 22.46
C PHE A 127 -76.54 31.70 22.15
N LYS A 128 -77.03 30.80 21.28
CA LYS A 128 -78.48 30.67 20.99
C LYS A 128 -79.26 30.31 22.25
N GLU A 129 -78.82 29.31 23.00
CA GLU A 129 -79.49 28.91 24.25
C GLU A 129 -79.52 30.05 25.28
N ALA A 130 -78.46 30.84 25.39
CA ALA A 130 -78.40 31.98 26.30
C ALA A 130 -79.39 33.09 25.92
N LEU A 131 -79.62 33.30 24.62
CA LEU A 131 -80.62 34.26 24.13
C LEU A 131 -82.05 33.75 24.34
N GLU A 132 -82.32 32.47 24.08
CA GLU A 132 -83.65 31.86 24.25
C GLU A 132 -84.08 31.74 25.72
N LYS A 133 -83.14 31.61 26.66
CA LYS A 133 -83.42 31.55 28.11
C LYS A 133 -83.48 32.94 28.78
N GLY A 134 -83.21 34.02 28.04
CA GLY A 134 -83.14 35.40 28.51
C GLY A 134 -84.39 36.26 28.23
N GLU A 135 -85.39 35.72 27.53
CA GLU A 135 -86.74 36.28 27.35
C GLU A 135 -87.74 35.67 28.36
#